data_AF-A0A829HNY3-F1
#
_entry.id   AF-A0A829HNY3-F1
#
_cell.length_a   1.000
_cell.length_b   1.000
_cell.length_c   1.000
_cell.angle_alpha   90.00
_cell.angle_beta   90.00
_cell.angle_gamma   90.00
#
_symmetry.space_group_name_H-M   'P 1'
#
loop_
_entity.id
_entity.type
_entity.pdbx_description
1 polymer ?
#
loop_
_entity_poly.entity_id
_entity_poly.type
_entity_poly.pdbx_seq_one_letter_code
_entity_poly.pdbx_strand_id
1 'polypeptide(L)'
;MIAMDTAARVETTGQELTRLLAVAVEAFTAAARVTQRPVKRGADGYLEADKSADPQRLNWSEFVCAALAGAAANMGGSRELLADRPPAIEDQHVKALLAHTLGSKDEDIACHRTEPVHVTLHMLAILSDLARELAQADVHGTDIRRLEAHLDMVGLDRARTEPAAVDGAYQDSIAKRILLPIGEDMKTYLLRSNMLCPCPITVHIDLSCKRSGTLFGGAADSFTEKLIREAAEESARPWLVDRWSEIQAVPVSARTAG
;
A
#
# COMPACT_ATOMS: atom_id res chain seq x y z
N MET A 1 15.36 34.39 -11.72
CA MET A 1 14.05 33.91 -12.24
C MET A 1 13.49 32.70 -11.48
N ILE A 2 14.21 32.09 -10.51
CA ILE A 2 13.73 30.94 -9.71
C ILE A 2 12.98 31.39 -8.43
N ALA A 3 13.29 32.56 -7.87
CA ALA A 3 12.70 33.04 -6.62
C ALA A 3 11.22 33.51 -6.73
N MET A 4 10.76 33.92 -7.92
CA MET A 4 9.36 34.33 -8.13
C MET A 4 8.39 33.15 -8.17
N ASP A 5 8.85 31.98 -8.63
CA ASP A 5 8.02 30.78 -8.78
C ASP A 5 7.73 30.12 -7.42
N THR A 6 8.71 30.14 -6.50
CA THR A 6 8.54 29.60 -5.14
C THR A 6 7.59 30.45 -4.30
N ALA A 7 7.67 31.79 -4.39
CA ALA A 7 6.81 32.69 -3.61
C ALA A 7 5.33 32.58 -4.02
N ALA A 8 5.05 32.54 -5.33
CA ALA A 8 3.70 32.34 -5.85
C ALA A 8 3.14 30.96 -5.46
N ARG A 9 3.99 29.92 -5.45
CA ARG A 9 3.59 28.57 -5.05
C ARG A 9 3.28 28.49 -3.55
N VAL A 10 4.07 29.14 -2.70
CA VAL A 10 3.84 29.23 -1.24
C VAL A 10 2.57 30.02 -0.92
N GLU A 11 2.32 31.12 -1.62
CA GLU A 11 1.11 31.94 -1.45
C GLU A 11 -0.15 31.15 -1.87
N THR A 12 -0.05 30.34 -2.92
CA THR A 12 -1.12 29.43 -3.36
C THR A 12 -1.40 28.33 -2.33
N THR A 13 -0.36 27.71 -1.75
CA THR A 13 -0.52 26.68 -0.71
C THR A 13 -1.16 27.24 0.57
N GLY A 14 -0.80 28.45 0.98
CA GLY A 14 -1.39 29.08 2.17
C GLY A 14 -2.88 29.39 2.00
N GLN A 15 -3.29 29.84 0.82
CA GLN A 15 -4.70 30.09 0.48
C GLN A 15 -5.50 28.78 0.43
N GLU A 16 -4.91 27.73 -0.14
CA GLU A 16 -5.52 26.40 -0.21
C GLU A 16 -5.74 25.80 1.18
N LEU A 17 -4.73 25.85 2.07
CA LEU A 17 -4.85 25.36 3.45
C LEU A 17 -5.95 26.11 4.22
N THR A 18 -6.02 27.44 4.05
CA THR A 18 -7.07 28.25 4.69
C THR A 18 -8.47 27.83 4.24
N ARG A 19 -8.63 27.54 2.95
CA ARG A 19 -9.89 27.06 2.38
C ARG A 19 -10.25 25.67 2.91
N LEU A 20 -9.30 24.74 2.96
CA LEU A 20 -9.51 23.39 3.51
C LEU A 20 -9.89 23.43 4.99
N LEU A 21 -9.25 24.31 5.77
CA LEU A 21 -9.60 24.53 7.17
C LEU A 21 -11.04 25.04 7.32
N ALA A 22 -11.46 25.99 6.49
CA ALA A 22 -12.84 26.49 6.51
C ALA A 22 -13.86 25.38 6.25
N VAL A 23 -13.60 24.52 5.26
CA VAL A 23 -14.44 23.34 4.96
C VAL A 23 -14.49 22.38 6.15
N ALA A 24 -13.35 22.11 6.79
CA ALA A 24 -13.30 21.23 7.97
C ALA A 24 -14.10 21.81 9.15
N VAL A 25 -13.95 23.11 9.42
CA VAL A 25 -14.70 23.82 10.47
C VAL A 25 -16.20 23.78 10.19
N GLU A 26 -16.62 24.01 8.95
CA GLU A 26 -18.03 23.92 8.56
C GLU A 26 -18.57 22.50 8.76
N ALA A 27 -17.84 21.47 8.34
CA ALA A 27 -18.24 20.07 8.49
C ALA A 27 -18.38 19.67 9.97
N PHE A 28 -17.39 19.99 10.80
CA PHE A 28 -17.44 19.70 12.23
C PHE A 28 -18.54 20.48 12.96
N THR A 29 -18.79 21.73 12.56
CA THR A 29 -19.87 22.56 13.11
C THR A 29 -21.24 22.02 12.72
N ALA A 30 -21.40 21.58 11.48
CA ALA A 30 -22.62 20.95 11.00
C ALA A 30 -22.90 19.66 11.77
N ALA A 31 -21.89 18.79 11.93
CA ALA A 31 -21.99 17.54 12.69
C ALA A 31 -22.45 17.78 14.14
N ALA A 32 -21.96 18.84 14.80
CA ALA A 32 -22.36 19.21 16.16
C ALA A 32 -23.84 19.63 16.31
N ARG A 33 -24.51 19.93 15.19
CA ARG A 33 -25.92 20.31 15.12
C ARG A 33 -26.82 19.16 14.64
N VAL A 34 -26.25 18.06 14.14
CA VAL A 34 -27.01 16.88 13.71
C VAL A 34 -27.67 16.25 14.93
N THR A 35 -28.96 15.96 14.79
CA THR A 35 -29.71 15.18 15.77
C THR A 35 -30.16 13.87 15.14
N GLN A 36 -30.07 12.79 15.91
CA GLN A 36 -30.49 11.46 15.51
C GLN A 36 -31.45 10.91 16.56
N ARG A 37 -32.47 10.20 16.10
CA ARG A 37 -33.33 9.44 17.02
C ARG A 37 -32.63 8.14 17.41
N PRO A 38 -32.64 7.79 18.71
CA PRO A 38 -32.14 6.49 19.15
C PRO A 38 -32.76 5.35 18.35
N VAL A 39 -31.99 4.28 18.12
CA VAL A 39 -32.50 3.05 17.50
C VAL A 39 -32.86 2.05 18.59
N LYS A 40 -33.99 1.35 18.41
CA LYS A 40 -34.41 0.25 19.27
C LYS A 40 -34.66 -1.00 18.42
N ARG A 41 -34.57 -2.17 19.06
CA ARG A 41 -34.88 -3.42 18.37
C ARG A 41 -36.39 -3.59 18.27
N GLY A 42 -36.89 -3.73 17.05
CA GLY A 42 -38.29 -3.97 16.72
C GLY A 42 -38.73 -5.39 17.06
N ALA A 43 -40.04 -5.64 16.96
CA ALA A 43 -40.65 -6.95 17.24
C ALA A 43 -40.22 -8.06 16.26
N ASP A 44 -39.75 -7.66 15.08
CA ASP A 44 -39.17 -8.50 14.03
C ASP A 44 -37.66 -8.74 14.20
N GLY A 45 -37.04 -8.17 15.24
CA GLY A 45 -35.61 -8.28 15.54
C GLY A 45 -34.73 -7.28 14.79
N TYR A 46 -35.26 -6.51 13.84
CA TYR A 46 -34.52 -5.48 13.12
C TYR A 46 -34.37 -4.21 13.97
N LEU A 47 -33.33 -3.40 13.68
CA LEU A 47 -33.14 -2.12 14.34
C LEU A 47 -34.00 -1.06 13.65
N GLU A 48 -34.85 -0.38 14.42
CA GLU A 48 -35.72 0.69 13.93
C GLU A 48 -35.52 1.97 14.74
N ALA A 49 -35.77 3.13 14.12
CA ALA A 49 -35.75 4.39 14.84
C ALA A 49 -36.84 4.42 15.90
N ASP A 50 -36.48 4.75 17.14
CA ASP A 50 -37.42 4.92 18.23
C ASP A 50 -38.21 6.22 18.06
N LYS A 51 -39.37 6.10 17.40
CA LYS A 51 -40.29 7.23 17.15
C LYS A 51 -40.84 7.85 18.45
N SER A 52 -40.78 7.14 19.58
CA SER A 52 -41.22 7.64 20.89
C SER A 52 -40.13 8.37 21.68
N ALA A 53 -38.86 8.25 21.30
CA ALA A 53 -37.77 8.95 21.95
C ALA A 53 -37.53 10.34 21.33
N ASP A 54 -37.13 11.29 22.18
CA ASP A 54 -36.70 12.60 21.72
C ASP A 54 -35.39 12.48 20.91
N PRO A 55 -35.24 13.24 19.81
CA PRO A 55 -33.98 13.30 19.07
C PRO A 55 -32.84 13.76 19.98
N GLN A 56 -31.73 13.02 19.95
CA GLN A 56 -30.52 13.36 20.69
C GLN A 56 -29.47 13.90 19.74
N ARG A 57 -28.54 14.72 20.23
CA ARG A 57 -27.39 15.15 19.42
C ARG A 57 -26.54 13.93 19.08
N LEU A 58 -25.99 13.92 17.87
CA LEU A 58 -24.98 12.95 17.48
C LEU A 58 -23.82 12.99 18.49
N ASN A 59 -23.23 11.83 18.76
CA ASN A 59 -21.99 11.76 19.50
C ASN A 59 -20.86 12.43 18.69
N TRP A 60 -20.60 13.71 18.98
CA TRP A 60 -19.69 14.51 18.18
C TRP A 60 -18.24 14.05 18.28
N SER A 61 -17.80 13.53 19.44
CA SER A 61 -16.44 13.00 19.58
C SER A 61 -16.23 11.76 18.72
N GLU A 62 -17.22 10.87 18.64
CA GLU A 62 -17.20 9.69 17.76
C GLU A 62 -17.11 10.10 16.28
N PHE A 63 -17.85 11.14 15.87
CA PHE A 63 -17.73 11.70 14.53
C PHE A 63 -16.31 12.21 14.23
N VAL A 64 -15.72 12.99 15.13
CA VAL A 64 -14.35 13.53 14.95
C VAL A 64 -13.32 12.41 14.90
N CYS A 65 -13.43 11.42 15.79
CA CYS A 65 -12.56 10.24 15.77
C CYS A 65 -12.66 9.50 14.44
N ALA A 66 -13.88 9.23 13.96
CA ALA A 66 -14.10 8.54 12.70
C ALA A 66 -13.55 9.31 11.48
N ALA A 67 -13.74 10.64 11.45
CA ALA A 67 -13.22 11.49 10.38
C ALA A 67 -11.68 11.50 10.36
N LEU A 68 -11.05 11.62 11.53
CA LEU A 68 -9.60 11.59 11.66
C LEU A 68 -9.01 10.21 11.32
N ALA A 69 -9.68 9.14 11.75
CA ALA A 69 -9.34 7.76 11.39
C ALA A 69 -9.40 7.53 9.88
N GLY A 70 -10.47 8.00 9.21
CA GLY A 70 -10.58 7.89 7.76
C GLY A 70 -9.53 8.69 7.00
N ALA A 71 -9.22 9.91 7.46
CA ALA A 71 -8.14 10.72 6.88
C ALA A 71 -6.77 10.03 7.03
N ALA A 72 -6.47 9.50 8.22
CA ALA A 72 -5.26 8.71 8.44
C ALA A 72 -5.23 7.47 7.55
N ALA A 73 -6.34 6.72 7.45
CA ALA A 73 -6.43 5.52 6.64
C ALA A 73 -6.23 5.79 5.14
N ASN A 74 -6.78 6.89 4.61
CA ASN A 74 -6.57 7.31 3.21
C ASN A 74 -5.12 7.72 2.96
N MET A 75 -4.46 8.36 3.93
CA MET A 75 -3.05 8.73 3.85
C MET A 75 -2.09 7.56 4.08
N GLY A 76 -2.61 6.39 4.47
CA GLY A 76 -1.80 5.21 4.70
C GLY A 76 -1.42 4.92 6.15
N GLY A 77 -2.00 5.64 7.10
CA GLY A 77 -1.81 5.40 8.52
C GLY A 77 -1.38 6.65 9.27
N SER A 78 -1.25 6.50 10.58
CA SER A 78 -0.91 7.60 11.48
C SER A 78 0.54 8.08 11.31
N ARG A 79 1.44 7.22 10.85
CA ARG A 79 2.85 7.55 10.63
C ARG A 79 3.02 8.42 9.40
N GLU A 80 2.35 8.05 8.33
CA GLU A 80 2.38 8.69 7.01
C GLU A 80 1.71 10.05 7.07
N LEU A 81 0.56 10.15 7.76
CA LEU A 81 -0.14 11.42 8.01
C LEU A 81 0.73 12.46 8.74
N LEU A 82 1.68 12.01 9.55
CA LEU A 82 2.53 12.85 10.39
C LEU A 82 3.99 12.90 9.92
N ALA A 83 4.29 12.35 8.74
CA ALA A 83 5.64 12.36 8.16
C ALA A 83 6.05 13.76 7.67
N ASP A 84 7.36 13.94 7.45
CA ASP A 84 7.95 15.06 6.71
C ASP A 84 7.67 16.49 7.23
N ARG A 85 7.40 16.64 8.53
CA ARG A 85 7.29 17.95 9.18
C ARG A 85 8.07 18.02 10.50
N PRO A 86 8.52 19.21 10.92
CA PRO A 86 9.02 19.42 12.27
C PRO A 86 7.96 18.95 13.29
N PRO A 87 8.35 18.15 14.30
CA PRO A 87 7.39 17.58 15.24
C PRO A 87 6.68 18.70 15.99
N ALA A 88 5.35 18.68 15.92
CA ALA A 88 4.48 19.60 16.65
C ALA A 88 4.06 18.96 17.98
N ILE A 89 3.75 19.79 18.99
CA ILE A 89 3.30 19.27 20.28
C ILE A 89 1.96 18.52 20.15
N GLU A 90 1.13 18.97 19.21
CA GLU A 90 -0.16 18.37 18.85
C GLU A 90 -0.02 16.94 18.30
N ASP A 91 1.14 16.58 17.72
CA ASP A 91 1.36 15.26 17.12
C ASP A 91 1.21 14.14 18.16
N GLN A 92 1.60 14.39 19.41
CA GLN A 92 1.45 13.41 20.48
C GLN A 92 -0.02 13.14 20.80
N HIS A 93 -0.85 14.19 20.79
CA HIS A 93 -2.28 14.08 21.03
C HIS A 93 -3.01 13.42 19.87
N VAL A 94 -2.66 13.79 18.63
CA VAL A 94 -3.21 13.17 17.42
C VAL A 94 -2.84 11.68 17.35
N LYS A 95 -1.58 11.32 17.66
CA LYS A 95 -1.17 9.90 17.73
C LYS A 95 -1.94 9.12 18.78
N ALA A 96 -2.12 9.67 19.98
CA ALA A 96 -2.88 9.01 21.03
C ALA A 96 -4.35 8.80 20.64
N LEU A 97 -4.97 9.82 20.02
CA LEU A 97 -6.35 9.75 19.54
C LEU A 97 -6.52 8.71 18.42
N LEU A 98 -5.59 8.71 17.44
CA LEU A 98 -5.58 7.74 16.36
C LEU A 98 -5.34 6.32 16.85
N ALA A 99 -4.39 6.10 17.75
CA ALA A 99 -4.14 4.78 18.34
C ALA A 99 -5.35 4.24 19.12
N HIS A 100 -6.13 5.12 19.75
CA HIS A 100 -7.35 4.72 20.43
C HIS A 100 -8.48 4.37 19.45
N THR A 101 -8.57 5.08 18.33
CA THR A 101 -9.67 4.94 17.36
C THR A 101 -9.41 3.81 16.36
N LEU A 102 -8.19 3.74 15.83
CA LEU A 102 -7.77 2.76 14.82
C LEU A 102 -7.35 1.42 15.42
N GLY A 103 -7.30 1.29 16.75
CA GLY A 103 -6.76 0.08 17.38
C GLY A 103 -5.24 -0.05 17.21
N SER A 104 -4.70 -1.19 17.65
CA SER A 104 -3.26 -1.48 17.64
C SER A 104 -2.80 -2.27 16.41
N LYS A 105 -3.70 -2.60 15.49
CA LYS A 105 -3.41 -3.42 14.31
C LYS A 105 -3.69 -2.65 13.03
N ASP A 106 -2.81 -2.82 12.06
CA ASP A 106 -2.95 -2.20 10.74
C ASP A 106 -4.20 -2.65 9.97
N GLU A 107 -4.75 -3.83 10.30
CA GLU A 107 -6.00 -4.38 9.74
C GLU A 107 -7.23 -3.53 10.10
N ASP A 108 -7.22 -2.91 11.28
CA ASP A 108 -8.31 -2.06 11.75
C ASP A 108 -8.35 -0.74 10.96
N ILE A 109 -7.21 -0.28 10.43
CA ILE A 109 -7.09 0.96 9.64
C ILE A 109 -7.89 0.86 8.34
N ALA A 110 -7.87 -0.30 7.70
CA ALA A 110 -8.49 -0.49 6.40
C ALA A 110 -10.02 -0.38 6.45
N CYS A 111 -10.64 -0.68 7.60
CA CYS A 111 -12.08 -0.49 7.85
C CYS A 111 -12.51 0.99 7.84
N HIS A 112 -11.58 1.93 8.05
CA HIS A 112 -11.87 3.36 8.11
C HIS A 112 -11.64 4.09 6.77
N ARG A 113 -11.09 3.41 5.75
CA ARG A 113 -10.85 4.02 4.43
C ARG A 113 -12.15 4.44 3.75
N THR A 114 -12.14 5.66 3.22
CA THR A 114 -13.24 6.21 2.41
C THR A 114 -12.85 6.39 0.95
N GLU A 115 -11.55 6.41 0.65
CA GLU A 115 -11.03 6.50 -0.71
C GLU A 115 -10.63 5.12 -1.26
N PRO A 116 -10.73 4.90 -2.58
CA PRO A 116 -10.22 3.70 -3.22
C PRO A 116 -8.73 3.49 -2.97
N VAL A 117 -8.32 2.24 -2.75
CA VAL A 117 -6.89 1.90 -2.63
C VAL A 117 -6.33 1.64 -4.02
N HIS A 118 -5.26 2.35 -4.36
CA HIS A 118 -4.53 2.13 -5.61
C HIS A 118 -3.23 1.40 -5.31
N VAL A 119 -3.15 0.14 -5.77
CA VAL A 119 -1.97 -0.72 -5.56
C VAL A 119 -1.24 -0.89 -6.88
N THR A 120 0.06 -0.59 -6.91
CA THR A 120 0.91 -0.88 -8.07
C THR A 120 1.86 -2.03 -7.74
N LEU A 121 1.71 -3.15 -8.45
CA LEU A 121 2.58 -4.31 -8.32
C LEU A 121 3.79 -4.14 -9.23
N HIS A 122 4.90 -3.67 -8.65
CA HIS A 122 6.19 -3.60 -9.33
C HIS A 122 6.85 -4.98 -9.34
N MET A 123 6.44 -5.83 -10.28
CA MET A 123 6.72 -7.27 -10.27
C MET A 123 8.21 -7.60 -10.14
N LEU A 124 9.05 -6.85 -10.83
CA LEU A 124 10.51 -7.02 -10.77
C LEU A 124 11.07 -6.77 -9.38
N ALA A 125 10.69 -5.65 -8.76
CA ALA A 125 11.15 -5.31 -7.41
C ALA A 125 10.70 -6.37 -6.40
N ILE A 126 9.44 -6.81 -6.50
CA ILE A 126 8.85 -7.84 -5.63
C ILE A 126 9.62 -9.15 -5.76
N LEU A 127 9.85 -9.63 -6.99
CA LEU A 127 10.59 -10.87 -7.22
C LEU A 127 12.04 -10.77 -6.75
N SER A 128 12.73 -9.66 -7.01
CA SER A 128 14.10 -9.44 -6.53
C SER A 128 14.19 -9.45 -5.00
N ASP A 129 13.20 -8.87 -4.32
CA ASP A 129 13.17 -8.86 -2.85
C ASP A 129 12.92 -10.26 -2.28
N LEU A 130 11.96 -11.01 -2.82
CA LEU A 130 11.71 -12.41 -2.43
C LEU A 130 12.90 -13.33 -2.73
N ALA A 131 13.51 -13.16 -3.90
CA ALA A 131 14.72 -13.85 -4.34
C ALA A 131 15.83 -13.69 -3.29
N ARG A 132 16.09 -12.45 -2.86
CA ARG A 132 17.09 -12.12 -1.84
C ARG A 132 16.75 -12.74 -0.48
N GLU A 133 15.48 -12.76 -0.09
CA GLU A 133 15.06 -13.40 1.17
C GLU A 133 15.29 -14.92 1.15
N LEU A 134 14.92 -15.61 0.06
CA LEU A 134 15.22 -17.04 -0.14
C LEU A 134 16.72 -17.31 -0.08
N ALA A 135 17.50 -16.45 -0.72
CA ALA A 135 18.95 -16.51 -0.74
C ALA A 135 19.60 -16.31 0.65
N GLN A 136 19.02 -15.47 1.51
CA GLN A 136 19.49 -15.25 2.89
C GLN A 136 19.17 -16.40 3.83
N ALA A 137 18.13 -17.18 3.52
CA ALA A 137 17.83 -18.42 4.25
C ALA A 137 18.78 -19.57 3.89
N ASP A 138 19.55 -19.45 2.80
CA ASP A 138 20.55 -20.42 2.35
C ASP A 138 21.95 -20.05 2.88
N VAL A 139 22.65 -21.02 3.50
CA VAL A 139 23.89 -20.80 4.28
C VAL A 139 25.11 -20.52 3.38
N HIS A 140 24.98 -20.67 2.05
CA HIS A 140 26.07 -20.55 1.10
C HIS A 140 25.83 -19.41 0.08
N GLY A 141 26.36 -18.21 0.39
CA GLY A 141 26.23 -16.98 -0.41
C GLY A 141 26.70 -17.02 -1.88
N THR A 142 27.11 -18.17 -2.40
CA THR A 142 27.38 -18.43 -3.83
C THR A 142 26.12 -18.55 -4.69
N ASP A 143 24.97 -18.91 -4.12
CA ASP A 143 23.74 -19.11 -4.89
C ASP A 143 22.95 -17.82 -5.10
N ILE A 144 23.13 -16.81 -4.22
CA ILE A 144 22.60 -15.45 -4.40
C ILE A 144 23.10 -14.84 -5.71
N ARG A 145 24.41 -14.86 -5.93
CA ARG A 145 25.04 -14.33 -7.15
C ARG A 145 24.63 -15.08 -8.42
N ARG A 146 24.22 -16.35 -8.29
CA ARG A 146 23.76 -17.17 -9.41
C ARG A 146 22.30 -16.89 -9.75
N LEU A 147 21.45 -16.67 -8.76
CA LEU A 147 20.09 -16.22 -9.01
C LEU A 147 20.09 -14.79 -9.53
N GLU A 148 20.88 -13.88 -8.96
CA GLU A 148 21.09 -12.54 -9.52
C GLU A 148 21.55 -12.66 -10.98
N ALA A 149 22.59 -13.45 -11.29
CA ALA A 149 23.02 -13.67 -12.67
C ALA A 149 21.96 -14.34 -13.57
N HIS A 150 21.08 -15.20 -13.03
CA HIS A 150 19.98 -15.78 -13.78
C HIS A 150 18.87 -14.74 -14.05
N LEU A 151 18.55 -13.91 -13.06
CA LEU A 151 17.65 -12.78 -13.21
C LEU A 151 18.25 -11.75 -14.19
N ASP A 152 19.57 -11.48 -14.16
CA ASP A 152 20.30 -10.69 -15.16
C ASP A 152 20.13 -11.28 -16.58
N MET A 153 20.31 -12.59 -16.73
CA MET A 153 20.18 -13.29 -18.03
C MET A 153 18.74 -13.25 -18.56
N VAL A 154 17.75 -13.26 -17.67
CA VAL A 154 16.32 -13.11 -18.03
C VAL A 154 15.92 -11.62 -18.16
N GLY A 155 16.85 -10.69 -17.87
CA GLY A 155 16.69 -9.25 -18.03
C GLY A 155 15.95 -8.54 -16.90
N LEU A 156 15.95 -9.13 -15.69
CA LEU A 156 15.12 -8.75 -14.54
C LEU A 156 15.91 -8.06 -13.41
N ASP A 157 17.18 -7.72 -13.62
CA ASP A 157 18.03 -7.20 -12.54
C ASP A 157 17.96 -5.69 -12.29
N ARG A 158 18.14 -5.35 -11.01
CA ARG A 158 18.02 -4.02 -10.40
C ARG A 158 19.29 -3.17 -10.58
N ALA A 159 20.45 -3.75 -10.92
CA ALA A 159 21.73 -3.06 -10.90
C ALA A 159 22.15 -2.38 -12.21
N ARG A 160 21.52 -2.68 -13.36
CA ARG A 160 21.81 -1.95 -14.61
C ARG A 160 21.27 -0.53 -14.53
N THR A 161 22.20 0.39 -14.27
CA THR A 161 21.96 1.84 -14.14
C THR A 161 21.80 2.52 -15.49
N GLU A 162 22.00 1.81 -16.60
CA GLU A 162 21.65 2.24 -17.94
C GLU A 162 21.07 1.05 -18.70
N PRO A 163 19.99 1.24 -19.50
CA PRO A 163 19.58 0.22 -20.43
C PRO A 163 20.71 0.07 -21.44
N ALA A 164 21.55 -0.96 -21.28
CA ALA A 164 22.29 -1.45 -22.43
C ALA A 164 21.24 -1.69 -23.51
N ALA A 165 21.50 -1.21 -24.73
CA ALA A 165 20.62 -1.33 -25.88
C ALA A 165 20.41 -2.81 -26.27
N VAL A 166 19.74 -3.55 -25.41
CA VAL A 166 19.10 -4.83 -25.69
C VAL A 166 17.77 -4.44 -26.30
N ASP A 167 17.51 -4.99 -27.48
CA ASP A 167 16.34 -4.73 -28.29
C ASP A 167 15.07 -4.76 -27.40
N GLY A 168 14.41 -3.61 -27.23
CA GLY A 168 13.32 -3.45 -26.25
C GLY A 168 12.14 -4.38 -26.46
N ALA A 169 12.03 -4.97 -27.65
CA ALA A 169 11.06 -6.01 -27.99
C ALA A 169 11.31 -7.37 -27.30
N TYR A 170 12.57 -7.72 -27.00
CA TYR A 170 12.92 -9.01 -26.40
C TYR A 170 12.64 -9.06 -24.89
N GLN A 171 12.98 -7.98 -24.17
CA GLN A 171 12.66 -7.85 -22.73
C GLN A 171 11.14 -7.74 -22.48
N ASP A 172 10.41 -7.04 -23.35
CA ASP A 172 8.95 -6.94 -23.26
C ASP A 172 8.25 -8.31 -23.46
N SER A 173 8.80 -9.18 -24.32
CA SER A 173 8.26 -10.54 -24.54
C SER A 173 8.49 -11.49 -23.36
N ILE A 174 9.62 -11.39 -22.66
CA ILE A 174 9.94 -12.26 -21.52
C ILE A 174 9.21 -11.78 -20.26
N ALA A 175 9.22 -10.47 -20.00
CA ALA A 175 8.47 -9.87 -18.90
C ALA A 175 6.98 -10.19 -18.99
N LYS A 176 6.36 -10.08 -20.18
CA LYS A 176 4.96 -10.46 -20.39
C LYS A 176 4.69 -11.95 -20.24
N ARG A 177 5.64 -12.82 -20.59
CA ARG A 177 5.42 -14.28 -20.50
C ARG A 177 5.56 -14.81 -19.07
N ILE A 178 6.41 -14.19 -18.25
CA ILE A 178 6.75 -14.68 -16.92
C ILE A 178 6.12 -13.84 -15.82
N LEU A 179 6.27 -12.51 -15.87
CA LEU A 179 5.85 -11.63 -14.79
C LEU A 179 4.34 -11.37 -14.80
N LEU A 180 3.73 -11.28 -15.99
CA LEU A 180 2.31 -10.96 -16.10
C LEU A 180 1.40 -12.05 -15.48
N PRO A 181 1.61 -13.36 -15.70
CA PRO A 181 0.83 -14.40 -15.01
C PRO A 181 0.95 -14.30 -13.49
N ILE A 182 2.17 -14.16 -12.97
CA ILE A 182 2.41 -14.02 -11.52
C ILE A 182 1.71 -12.75 -10.99
N GLY A 183 1.79 -11.65 -11.73
CA GLY A 183 1.13 -10.40 -11.37
C GLY A 183 -0.40 -10.49 -11.39
N GLU A 184 -0.99 -11.21 -12.34
CA GLU A 184 -2.44 -11.44 -12.40
C GLU A 184 -2.92 -12.38 -11.27
N ASP A 185 -2.12 -13.38 -10.88
CA ASP A 185 -2.40 -14.22 -9.72
C ASP A 185 -2.36 -13.40 -8.41
N MET A 186 -1.32 -12.58 -8.24
CA MET A 186 -1.23 -11.64 -7.10
C MET A 186 -2.40 -10.65 -7.08
N LYS A 187 -2.77 -10.07 -8.22
CA LYS A 187 -3.93 -9.19 -8.34
C LYS A 187 -5.22 -9.92 -7.97
N THR A 188 -5.39 -11.16 -8.40
CA THR A 188 -6.56 -11.98 -8.05
C THR A 188 -6.60 -12.25 -6.55
N TYR A 189 -5.46 -12.56 -5.93
CA TYR A 189 -5.34 -12.69 -4.47
C TYR A 189 -5.78 -11.40 -3.77
N LEU A 190 -5.24 -10.25 -4.16
CA LEU A 190 -5.56 -8.96 -3.53
C LEU A 190 -7.04 -8.60 -3.65
N LEU A 191 -7.64 -8.79 -4.85
CA LEU A 191 -9.06 -8.52 -5.07
C LEU A 191 -9.96 -9.48 -4.27
N ARG A 192 -9.53 -10.72 -4.06
CA ARG A 192 -10.24 -11.70 -3.22
C ARG A 192 -10.08 -11.40 -1.73
N SER A 193 -8.89 -11.03 -1.29
CA SER A 193 -8.57 -10.74 0.12
C SER A 193 -9.18 -9.40 0.60
N ASN A 194 -9.66 -8.56 -0.32
CA ASN A 194 -10.41 -7.34 0.00
C ASN A 194 -11.80 -7.58 0.64
N MET A 195 -12.14 -8.80 1.06
CA MET A 195 -13.42 -9.08 1.72
C MET A 195 -13.57 -8.40 3.08
N LEU A 196 -12.49 -7.86 3.65
CA LEU A 196 -12.49 -7.20 4.96
C LEU A 196 -12.74 -5.69 4.88
N CYS A 197 -12.72 -5.08 3.69
CA CYS A 197 -12.86 -3.64 3.55
C CYS A 197 -13.97 -3.25 2.57
N PRO A 198 -14.83 -2.28 2.94
CA PRO A 198 -15.86 -1.77 2.04
C PRO A 198 -15.30 -0.89 0.90
N CYS A 199 -14.01 -0.56 0.93
CA CYS A 199 -13.38 0.29 -0.07
C CYS A 199 -12.94 -0.50 -1.32
N PRO A 200 -13.18 0.03 -2.54
CA PRO A 200 -12.73 -0.62 -3.76
C PRO A 200 -11.20 -0.55 -3.86
N ILE A 201 -10.57 -1.70 -4.16
CA ILE A 201 -9.14 -1.76 -4.48
C ILE A 201 -8.99 -1.82 -6.00
N THR A 202 -8.13 -0.95 -6.54
CA THR A 202 -7.65 -1.01 -7.92
C THR A 202 -6.21 -1.48 -7.92
N VAL A 203 -5.92 -2.55 -8.66
CA VAL A 203 -4.57 -3.11 -8.78
C VAL A 203 -4.05 -2.89 -10.19
N HIS A 204 -2.88 -2.28 -10.28
CA HIS A 204 -2.15 -2.07 -11.52
C HIS A 204 -0.87 -2.91 -11.51
N ILE A 205 -0.58 -3.61 -12.61
CA ILE A 205 0.65 -4.40 -12.74
C ILE A 205 1.65 -3.56 -13.51
N ASP A 206 2.82 -3.32 -12.91
CA ASP A 206 3.93 -2.64 -13.57
C ASP A 206 5.07 -3.62 -13.78
N LEU A 207 5.40 -3.84 -15.05
CA LEU A 207 6.48 -4.74 -15.49
C LEU A 207 7.82 -4.01 -15.65
N SER A 208 7.88 -2.69 -15.45
CA SER A 208 9.08 -1.89 -15.68
C SER A 208 10.09 -1.94 -14.53
N CYS A 209 11.40 -1.89 -14.85
CA CYS A 209 12.51 -1.88 -13.89
C CYS A 209 12.66 -0.53 -13.13
N LYS A 210 11.56 0.15 -12.76
CA LYS A 210 11.73 1.41 -12.02
C LYS A 210 12.26 1.13 -10.63
N ARG A 211 13.34 1.84 -10.27
CA ARG A 211 13.86 1.90 -8.89
C ARG A 211 12.76 2.43 -7.98
N SER A 212 12.08 1.54 -7.28
CA SER A 212 11.39 1.92 -6.04
C SER A 212 12.43 1.92 -4.92
N GLY A 213 12.57 3.07 -4.24
CA GLY A 213 13.42 3.23 -3.05
C GLY A 213 12.84 2.57 -1.79
N THR A 214 11.68 1.92 -1.91
CA THR A 214 10.97 1.21 -0.85
C THR A 214 10.77 -0.26 -1.24
N LEU A 215 10.76 -1.17 -0.26
CA LEU A 215 10.37 -2.56 -0.47
C LEU A 215 8.93 -2.61 -1.01
N PHE A 216 8.63 -3.54 -1.92
CA PHE A 216 7.29 -3.71 -2.52
C PHE A 216 6.69 -2.48 -3.22
N GLY A 217 7.52 -1.68 -3.89
CA GLY A 217 7.03 -0.87 -5.00
C GLY A 217 6.25 0.40 -4.64
N GLY A 218 6.43 0.95 -3.44
CA GLY A 218 5.77 2.21 -3.06
C GLY A 218 4.33 2.01 -2.60
N ALA A 219 4.07 0.91 -1.89
CA ALA A 219 2.88 0.80 -1.07
C ALA A 219 2.75 2.06 -0.20
N ALA A 220 1.58 2.70 -0.25
CA ALA A 220 1.33 3.93 0.48
C ALA A 220 1.33 3.73 2.01
N ASP A 221 1.28 2.47 2.47
CA ASP A 221 1.07 2.11 3.87
C ASP A 221 1.49 0.69 4.22
N SER A 222 1.68 0.45 5.52
CA SER A 222 2.10 -0.84 6.09
C SER A 222 1.08 -1.96 5.86
N PHE A 223 -0.21 -1.65 5.82
CA PHE A 223 -1.25 -2.65 5.54
C PHE A 223 -1.19 -3.10 4.07
N THR A 224 -1.13 -2.16 3.13
CA THR A 224 -0.96 -2.44 1.70
C THR A 224 0.36 -3.20 1.46
N GLU A 225 1.45 -2.84 2.14
CA GLU A 225 2.71 -3.58 2.06
C GLU A 225 2.56 -5.03 2.53
N LYS A 226 1.88 -5.25 3.67
CA LYS A 226 1.57 -6.59 4.20
C LYS A 226 0.75 -7.40 3.21
N LEU A 227 -0.29 -6.81 2.61
CA LEU A 227 -1.14 -7.48 1.61
C LEU A 227 -0.35 -7.86 0.35
N ILE A 228 0.48 -6.96 -0.17
CA ILE A 228 1.33 -7.26 -1.33
C ILE A 228 2.30 -8.39 -0.97
N ARG A 229 2.88 -8.37 0.24
CA ARG A 229 3.77 -9.43 0.71
C ARG A 229 3.05 -10.77 0.76
N GLU A 230 1.88 -10.86 1.39
CA GLU A 230 1.09 -12.09 1.44
C GLU A 230 0.72 -12.60 0.04
N ALA A 231 0.33 -11.70 -0.86
CA ALA A 231 0.07 -12.06 -2.25
C ALA A 231 1.33 -12.62 -2.95
N ALA A 232 2.48 -12.03 -2.68
CA ALA A 232 3.76 -12.45 -3.24
C ALA A 232 4.23 -13.79 -2.65
N GLU A 233 4.01 -14.02 -1.35
CA GLU A 233 4.24 -15.30 -0.67
C GLU A 233 3.39 -16.43 -1.27
N GLU A 234 2.11 -16.18 -1.53
CA GLU A 234 1.21 -17.20 -2.06
C GLU A 234 1.45 -17.47 -3.55
N SER A 235 1.68 -16.41 -4.34
CA SER A 235 1.66 -16.51 -5.81
C SER A 235 3.06 -16.53 -6.44
N ALA A 236 3.99 -15.72 -5.91
CA ALA A 236 5.30 -15.52 -6.51
C ALA A 236 6.40 -16.42 -5.90
N ARG A 237 6.34 -16.69 -4.58
CA ARG A 237 7.34 -17.54 -3.90
C ARG A 237 7.37 -18.98 -4.42
N PRO A 238 6.24 -19.69 -4.67
CA PRO A 238 6.29 -21.05 -5.20
C PRO A 238 7.01 -21.12 -6.55
N TRP A 239 6.71 -20.17 -7.44
CA TRP A 239 7.39 -20.05 -8.74
C TRP A 239 8.90 -19.83 -8.58
N LEU A 240 9.32 -18.96 -7.65
CA LEU A 240 10.74 -18.73 -7.36
C LEU A 240 11.43 -19.97 -6.80
N VAL A 241 10.77 -20.73 -5.91
CA VAL A 241 11.31 -21.96 -5.32
C VAL A 241 11.51 -23.05 -6.38
N ASP A 242 10.54 -23.21 -7.30
CA ASP A 242 10.66 -24.15 -8.41
C ASP A 242 11.85 -23.79 -9.31
N ARG A 243 12.00 -22.50 -9.67
CA ARG A 243 13.14 -22.01 -10.48
C ARG A 243 14.47 -22.11 -9.76
N TRP A 244 14.50 -21.82 -8.46
CA TRP A 244 15.70 -21.98 -7.64
C TRP A 244 16.15 -23.44 -7.60
N SER A 245 15.21 -24.37 -7.45
CA SER A 245 15.47 -25.82 -7.47
C SER A 245 16.03 -26.29 -8.82
N GLU A 246 15.51 -25.79 -9.94
CA GLU A 246 16.07 -26.04 -11.28
C GLU A 246 17.53 -25.55 -11.41
N ILE A 247 17.83 -24.36 -10.89
CA ILE A 247 19.19 -23.78 -10.92
C ILE A 247 20.18 -24.58 -10.06
N GLN A 248 19.74 -25.07 -8.90
CA GLN A 248 20.53 -25.92 -8.02
C GLN A 248 20.78 -27.31 -8.61
N ALA A 249 19.83 -27.85 -9.39
CA ALA A 249 19.95 -29.16 -10.02
C ALA A 249 20.99 -29.24 -11.16
N VAL A 250 21.46 -28.11 -11.69
CA VAL A 250 22.49 -28.09 -12.76
C VAL A 250 23.88 -28.36 -12.16
N PRO A 251 24.55 -29.48 -12.47
CA PRO A 251 25.85 -29.82 -11.89
C PRO A 251 26.93 -28.80 -12.27
N VAL A 252 27.79 -28.47 -11.31
CA VAL A 252 28.87 -27.47 -11.45
C VAL A 252 29.85 -27.80 -12.59
N SER A 253 30.00 -29.08 -12.94
CA SER A 253 30.88 -29.56 -14.01
C SER A 253 30.43 -29.18 -15.43
N ALA A 254 29.19 -28.76 -15.64
CA ALA A 254 28.70 -28.26 -16.93
C ALA A 254 28.92 -26.74 -17.11
N ARG A 255 29.52 -26.04 -16.13
CA ARG A 255 29.53 -24.56 -16.05
C ARG A 255 30.82 -23.88 -16.53
N THR A 256 31.82 -24.63 -17.03
CA THR A 256 33.09 -24.07 -17.54
C THR A 256 33.40 -24.43 -18.99
N ALA A 257 32.47 -25.06 -19.70
CA ALA A 257 32.59 -25.36 -21.12
C ALA A 257 31.52 -24.59 -21.91
N GLY A 258 31.75 -23.29 -22.09
CA GLY A 258 30.90 -22.38 -22.86
C GLY A 258 31.54 -21.01 -22.98
#